data_AF-W6QAF4-F1
#
_entry.id   AF-W6QAF4-F1
#
_cell.length_a   1.000
_cell.length_b   1.000
_cell.length_c   1.000
_cell.angle_alpha   90.00
_cell.angle_beta   90.00
_cell.angle_gamma   90.00
#
_symmetry.space_group_name_H-M   'P 1'
#
loop_
_entity.id
_entity.type
_entity.pdbx_description
1 polymer ?
#
loop_
_entity_poly.entity_id
_entity_poly.type
_entity_poly.pdbx_seq_one_letter_code
_entity_poly.pdbx_strand_id
1 'polypeptide(L)'
;MESAIRWSPTSSATEQRFLSVDVTGKSFRLCRVNGFDGKYIRHEVLSTLTNVPGFRAFDWSTSNENLIAVGQSSGEATILRLDGDAKESLSFPVRNQRYCNAVAFSTHGLVASGLDRVRNDFCLNIWDVNQRLSPAGGSKGFTEPLRKLASSEPITSIKFFRDQPDTIVTGVKGQFVRIYDLREGPGNPSLQFPTRCVHNLAIDWLDENYIASCIPTNESTICVWDRRVGTRLTSPAIGSSASATDSGQTTPALELKNVFHPKSSIWSLRFSRTNRGSLAALSSSGHFKNYDISKDYLPEEYRSSIDETLGQGSSRNYPESVYTKHVRDVCIPFDNPTRGYREKDRIVSFDSLNISLSPQPSSIALDGNGQPQIITARPPCAPIDLSSRSVLACGISSNDSDVRSIHPLSEHIAPISGLIEEIRSRVYSASQEQEENANDELFVPKNLNFEPVPSHENRERAMAIGVMGVPLTAEEALTLCTINQFRCKEGYLFDEDQNRKVASDDQALQDLWDWIERARKESSGTSMVVNGLDLNYLV
;
A
#
# COMPACT_ATOMS: atom_id res chain seq x y z
N MET A 1 6.84 4.76 16.16
CA MET A 1 7.94 4.14 15.40
C MET A 1 9.10 4.01 16.36
N GLU A 2 9.51 2.79 16.69
CA GLU A 2 10.52 2.50 17.72
C GLU A 2 11.93 2.41 17.12
N SER A 3 12.01 1.97 15.86
CA SER A 3 13.24 1.89 15.08
C SER A 3 13.03 2.40 13.66
N ALA A 4 14.10 2.83 13.01
CA ALA A 4 14.10 3.21 11.61
C ALA A 4 15.40 2.78 10.92
N ILE A 5 15.34 2.59 9.61
CA ILE A 5 16.49 2.31 8.76
C ILE A 5 16.52 3.25 7.58
N ARG A 6 17.72 3.70 7.16
CA ARG A 6 17.93 4.56 6.00
C ARG A 6 19.08 4.06 5.16
N TRP A 7 18.87 3.97 3.86
CA TRP A 7 19.92 3.60 2.92
C TRP A 7 20.75 4.82 2.55
N SER A 8 22.08 4.70 2.61
CA SER A 8 22.97 5.81 2.29
C SER A 8 22.78 6.21 0.80
N PRO A 9 22.61 7.52 0.51
CA PRO A 9 22.62 8.01 -0.86
C PRO A 9 23.98 7.87 -1.57
N THR A 10 25.09 7.79 -0.83
CA THR A 10 26.44 7.64 -1.39
C THR A 10 26.85 6.18 -1.61
N SER A 11 26.01 5.23 -1.16
CA SER A 11 26.24 3.81 -1.38
C SER A 11 26.43 3.51 -2.86
N SER A 12 27.50 2.80 -3.17
CA SER A 12 27.89 2.34 -4.50
C SER A 12 27.90 0.82 -4.55
N ALA A 13 28.16 0.24 -5.72
CA ALA A 13 28.26 -1.21 -5.86
C ALA A 13 29.36 -1.83 -4.97
N THR A 14 30.45 -1.11 -4.71
CA THR A 14 31.60 -1.58 -3.93
C THR A 14 31.48 -1.26 -2.44
N GLU A 15 30.91 -0.11 -2.11
CA GLU A 15 30.73 0.32 -0.71
C GLU A 15 29.27 0.64 -0.44
N GLN A 16 28.62 -0.25 0.31
CA GLN A 16 27.23 -0.14 0.67
C GLN A 16 27.10 0.16 2.16
N ARG A 17 26.33 1.19 2.50
CA ARG A 17 26.15 1.65 3.88
C ARG A 17 24.68 1.94 4.18
N PHE A 18 24.32 1.82 5.44
CA PHE A 18 23.00 2.22 5.92
C PHE A 18 23.07 2.74 7.34
N LEU A 19 22.10 3.57 7.70
CA LEU A 19 21.91 4.10 9.04
C LEU A 19 20.80 3.30 9.72
N SER A 20 21.13 2.66 10.85
CA SER A 20 20.17 2.07 11.78
C SER A 20 19.88 3.05 12.90
N VAL A 21 18.61 3.28 13.18
CA VAL A 21 18.13 4.25 14.17
C VAL A 21 17.31 3.53 15.21
N ASP A 22 17.70 3.67 16.47
CA ASP A 22 16.94 3.22 17.62
C ASP A 22 16.37 4.46 18.32
N VAL A 23 15.07 4.70 18.14
CA VAL A 23 14.37 5.86 18.68
C VAL A 23 14.19 5.69 20.19
N THR A 24 13.89 4.47 20.63
CA THR A 24 13.69 4.13 22.05
C THR A 24 14.99 4.14 22.84
N GLY A 25 16.05 3.53 22.31
CA GLY A 25 17.39 3.51 22.87
C GLY A 25 18.22 4.75 22.60
N LYS A 26 17.66 5.74 21.87
CA LYS A 26 18.27 7.04 21.57
C LYS A 26 19.68 6.90 21.00
N SER A 27 19.81 6.10 19.95
CA SER A 27 21.10 5.84 19.30
C SER A 27 20.99 5.78 17.78
N PHE A 28 22.09 6.16 17.13
CA PHE A 28 22.29 6.04 15.69
C PHE A 28 23.51 5.16 15.43
N ARG A 29 23.38 4.21 14.50
CA ARG A 29 24.46 3.30 14.09
C ARG A 29 24.66 3.39 12.59
N LEU A 30 25.84 3.81 12.16
CA LEU A 30 26.25 3.73 10.76
C LEU A 30 26.83 2.35 10.51
N CYS A 31 26.28 1.61 9.57
CA CYS A 31 26.66 0.25 9.27
C CYS A 31 27.18 0.13 7.84
N ARG A 32 28.21 -0.68 7.63
CA ARG A 32 28.67 -1.13 6.30
C ARG A 32 28.13 -2.53 6.03
N VAL A 33 27.66 -2.75 4.81
CA VAL A 33 27.21 -4.07 4.36
C VAL A 33 28.42 -4.90 3.93
N ASN A 34 28.58 -6.08 4.53
CA ASN A 34 29.66 -7.02 4.23
C ASN A 34 29.19 -8.16 3.31
N GLY A 35 27.89 -8.43 3.27
CA GLY A 35 27.32 -9.42 2.36
C GLY A 35 25.85 -9.71 2.62
N PHE A 36 25.28 -10.54 1.76
CA PHE A 36 23.87 -10.91 1.78
C PHE A 36 23.72 -12.43 1.83
N ASP A 37 22.79 -12.91 2.65
CA ASP A 37 22.52 -14.34 2.86
C ASP A 37 21.13 -14.75 2.31
N GLY A 38 20.75 -14.19 1.16
CA GLY A 38 19.46 -14.46 0.51
C GLY A 38 18.25 -13.72 1.11
N LYS A 39 18.30 -13.37 2.41
CA LYS A 39 17.27 -12.55 3.09
C LYS A 39 17.87 -11.49 4.00
N TYR A 40 18.78 -11.89 4.88
CA TYR A 40 19.37 -11.00 5.88
C TYR A 40 20.68 -10.37 5.40
N ILE A 41 20.98 -9.18 5.93
CA ILE A 41 22.18 -8.43 5.63
C ILE A 41 23.22 -8.67 6.72
N ARG A 42 24.37 -9.23 6.32
CA ARG A 42 25.57 -9.25 7.17
C ARG A 42 26.22 -7.88 7.10
N HIS A 43 26.40 -7.26 8.25
CA HIS A 43 26.92 -5.90 8.34
C HIS A 43 27.87 -5.74 9.51
N GLU A 44 28.74 -4.74 9.41
CA GLU A 44 29.60 -4.26 10.49
C GLU A 44 29.17 -2.85 10.88
N VAL A 45 29.29 -2.53 12.17
CA VAL A 45 29.01 -1.18 12.67
C VAL A 45 30.28 -0.34 12.55
N LEU A 46 30.22 0.74 11.78
CA LEU A 46 31.33 1.67 11.58
C LEU A 46 31.41 2.72 12.68
N SER A 47 30.26 3.30 13.04
CA SER A 47 30.16 4.29 14.10
C SER A 47 28.85 4.14 14.86
N THR A 48 28.88 4.49 16.15
CA THR A 48 27.70 4.49 17.02
C THR A 48 27.66 5.78 17.79
N LEU A 49 26.59 6.55 17.59
CA LEU A 49 26.28 7.72 18.38
C LEU A 49 25.23 7.34 19.43
N THR A 50 25.60 7.39 20.71
CA THR A 50 24.74 7.10 21.86
C THR A 50 24.40 8.38 22.63
N ASN A 51 23.50 8.28 23.63
CA ASN A 51 23.09 9.41 24.48
C ASN A 51 22.49 10.59 23.69
N VAL A 52 21.82 10.28 22.59
CA VAL A 52 21.12 11.27 21.77
C VAL A 52 19.96 11.88 22.58
N PRO A 53 19.66 13.19 22.44
CA PRO A 53 18.45 13.77 23.00
C PRO A 53 17.18 13.01 22.57
N GLY A 54 16.14 12.99 23.41
CA GLY A 54 14.86 12.41 22.99
C GLY A 54 14.30 13.16 21.79
N PHE A 55 14.08 12.46 20.67
CA PHE A 55 13.64 13.07 19.42
C PHE A 55 12.33 12.46 18.92
N ARG A 56 11.54 13.27 18.21
CA ARG A 56 10.28 12.87 17.57
C ARG A 56 10.39 12.77 16.06
N ALA A 57 11.30 13.54 15.48
CA ALA A 57 11.61 13.54 14.08
C ALA A 57 13.12 13.50 13.89
N PHE A 58 13.57 12.90 12.79
CA PHE A 58 14.96 12.97 12.37
C PHE A 58 15.04 12.97 10.86
N ASP A 59 16.12 13.53 10.34
CA ASP A 59 16.51 13.41 8.93
C ASP A 59 18.02 13.22 8.84
N TRP A 60 18.44 12.45 7.85
CA TRP A 60 19.84 12.16 7.59
C TRP A 60 20.30 12.95 6.37
N SER A 61 21.38 13.70 6.51
CA SER A 61 21.87 14.55 5.43
C SER A 61 22.31 13.71 4.23
N THR A 62 21.84 14.09 3.05
CA THR A 62 22.19 13.41 1.79
C THR A 62 23.53 13.88 1.23
N SER A 63 23.98 15.07 1.62
CA SER A 63 25.26 15.67 1.17
C SER A 63 26.43 15.34 2.10
N ASN A 64 26.16 15.05 3.37
CA ASN A 64 27.18 14.69 4.34
C ASN A 64 26.67 13.58 5.26
N GLU A 65 27.17 12.36 5.07
CA GLU A 65 26.75 11.19 5.83
C GLU A 65 26.97 11.32 7.33
N ASN A 66 27.89 12.17 7.77
CA ASN A 66 28.19 12.32 9.19
C ASN A 66 27.15 13.19 9.91
N LEU A 67 26.25 13.88 9.20
CA LEU A 67 25.31 14.83 9.80
C LEU A 67 23.89 14.26 9.91
N ILE A 68 23.36 14.31 11.14
CA ILE A 68 21.98 13.93 11.45
C ILE A 68 21.30 15.11 12.13
N ALA A 69 20.09 15.44 11.71
CA ALA A 69 19.26 16.44 12.37
C ALA A 69 18.14 15.74 13.13
N VAL A 70 17.93 16.16 14.37
CA VAL A 70 16.87 15.64 15.24
C VAL A 70 15.98 16.78 15.71
N GLY A 71 14.68 16.53 15.71
CA GLY A 71 13.66 17.43 16.25
C GLY A 71 13.20 16.95 17.61
N GLN A 72 13.39 17.79 18.64
CA GLN A 72 13.13 17.43 20.02
C GLN A 72 11.69 17.77 20.45
N SER A 73 11.26 17.20 21.59
CA SER A 73 9.99 17.56 22.21
C SER A 73 9.98 18.98 22.80
N SER A 74 11.15 19.57 23.03
CA SER A 74 11.30 20.99 23.38
C SER A 74 11.01 21.92 22.19
N GLY A 75 11.06 21.40 20.97
CA GLY A 75 10.89 22.17 19.72
C GLY A 75 12.20 22.57 19.09
N GLU A 76 13.30 22.36 19.79
CA GLU A 76 14.64 22.60 19.28
C GLU A 76 14.98 21.58 18.19
N ALA A 77 15.62 22.07 17.13
CA ALA A 77 16.28 21.22 16.15
C ALA A 77 17.77 21.14 16.53
N THR A 78 18.35 19.95 16.54
CA THR A 78 19.76 19.76 16.86
C THR A 78 20.44 18.96 15.77
N ILE A 79 21.61 19.41 15.35
CA ILE A 79 22.47 18.68 14.42
C ILE A 79 23.53 17.95 15.21
N LEU A 80 23.67 16.67 14.90
CA LEU A 80 24.55 15.71 15.52
C LEU A 80 25.56 15.22 14.48
N ARG A 81 26.78 14.95 14.93
CA ARG A 81 27.84 14.34 14.12
C ARG A 81 27.99 12.86 14.51
N LEU A 82 27.98 11.95 13.54
CA LEU A 82 28.06 10.50 13.78
C LEU A 82 29.44 10.02 14.25
N ASP A 83 30.49 10.76 13.95
CA ASP A 83 31.89 10.51 14.32
C ASP A 83 32.32 11.30 15.58
N GLY A 84 31.44 12.15 16.12
CA GLY A 84 31.69 12.97 17.31
C GLY A 84 30.97 12.48 18.56
N ASP A 85 31.24 13.14 19.69
CA ASP A 85 30.40 13.00 20.89
C ASP A 85 29.10 13.79 20.68
N ALA A 86 27.97 13.32 21.20
CA ALA A 86 26.68 14.02 21.15
C ALA A 86 26.75 15.43 21.79
N LYS A 87 27.78 15.69 22.59
CA LYS A 87 28.10 16.99 23.19
C LYS A 87 28.63 18.02 22.19
N GLU A 88 29.18 17.61 21.05
CA GLU A 88 29.60 18.50 19.95
C GLU A 88 28.44 18.82 19.00
N SER A 89 27.23 18.97 19.56
CA SER A 89 26.02 19.18 18.78
C SER A 89 25.71 20.67 18.58
N LEU A 90 25.07 20.96 17.44
CA LEU A 90 24.63 22.31 17.11
C LEU A 90 23.12 22.41 17.27
N SER A 91 22.68 23.14 18.30
CA SER A 91 21.26 23.33 18.60
C SER A 91 20.70 24.65 18.08
N PHE A 92 19.49 24.58 17.56
CA PHE A 92 18.70 25.71 17.06
C PHE A 92 17.48 25.90 17.96
N PRO A 93 17.53 26.89 18.88
CA PRO A 93 16.49 27.08 19.87
C PRO A 93 15.22 27.69 19.27
N VAL A 94 14.09 27.42 19.92
CA VAL A 94 12.78 28.03 19.59
C VAL A 94 12.36 29.02 20.67
N ARG A 95 11.65 30.07 20.29
CA ARG A 95 11.18 31.11 21.22
C ARG A 95 10.23 30.56 22.28
N ASN A 96 9.32 29.68 21.88
CA ASN A 96 8.34 29.05 22.76
C ASN A 96 8.46 27.53 22.66
N GLN A 97 8.60 26.86 23.80
CA GLN A 97 8.74 25.41 23.88
C GLN A 97 7.48 24.70 23.37
N ARG A 98 7.63 23.77 22.43
CA ARG A 98 6.55 23.03 21.77
C ARG A 98 7.10 21.82 21.02
N TYR A 99 6.29 20.85 20.59
CA TYR A 99 6.84 19.72 19.86
C TYR A 99 7.37 20.10 18.48
N CYS A 100 8.56 19.59 18.14
CA CYS A 100 9.01 19.49 16.76
C CYS A 100 8.46 18.19 16.15
N ASN A 101 7.66 18.32 15.10
CA ASN A 101 6.99 17.20 14.42
C ASN A 101 7.78 16.69 13.22
N ALA A 102 8.57 17.56 12.59
CA ALA A 102 9.28 17.24 11.35
C ALA A 102 10.58 18.04 11.28
N VAL A 103 11.62 17.40 10.76
CA VAL A 103 12.91 18.04 10.45
C VAL A 103 13.33 17.55 9.07
N ALA A 104 13.97 18.42 8.29
CA ALA A 104 14.53 18.04 6.98
C ALA A 104 15.82 18.79 6.68
N PHE A 105 16.75 18.10 6.02
CA PHE A 105 17.95 18.70 5.43
C PHE A 105 17.73 19.07 3.96
N SER A 106 18.31 20.21 3.56
CA SER A 106 18.55 20.54 2.16
C SER A 106 19.93 20.07 1.72
N THR A 107 20.12 19.91 0.41
CA THR A 107 21.38 19.46 -0.20
C THR A 107 22.53 20.48 -0.06
N HIS A 108 22.25 21.74 0.22
CA HIS A 108 23.27 22.80 0.35
C HIS A 108 23.41 23.35 1.79
N GLY A 109 22.91 22.64 2.79
CA GLY A 109 23.19 22.96 4.20
C GLY A 109 22.12 23.81 4.90
N LEU A 110 20.90 23.88 4.37
CA LEU A 110 19.74 24.37 5.13
C LEU A 110 19.10 23.26 5.97
N VAL A 111 18.52 23.63 7.10
CA VAL A 111 17.71 22.76 7.95
C VAL A 111 16.37 23.41 8.22
N ALA A 112 15.29 22.66 7.99
CA ALA A 112 13.94 23.07 8.31
C ALA A 112 13.45 22.35 9.57
N SER A 113 12.81 23.09 10.47
CA SER A 113 12.13 22.55 11.65
C SER A 113 10.63 22.89 11.61
N GLY A 114 9.80 21.85 11.62
CA GLY A 114 8.34 21.93 11.67
C GLY A 114 7.84 21.71 13.09
N LEU A 115 7.04 22.64 13.57
CA LEU A 115 6.66 22.76 14.97
C LEU A 115 5.14 22.74 15.15
N ASP A 116 4.72 22.46 16.37
CA ASP A 116 3.34 22.57 16.79
C ASP A 116 2.82 24.01 16.84
N ARG A 117 1.51 24.15 16.99
CA ARG A 117 0.86 25.45 17.01
C ARG A 117 1.16 26.19 18.31
N VAL A 118 1.73 27.39 18.18
CA VAL A 118 1.74 28.41 19.23
C VAL A 118 1.13 29.68 18.64
N ARG A 119 0.26 30.34 19.40
CA ARG A 119 -0.40 31.57 18.97
C ARG A 119 0.64 32.67 18.76
N ASN A 120 0.56 33.35 17.62
CA ASN A 120 1.46 34.44 17.23
C ASN A 120 2.93 34.02 17.07
N ASP A 121 3.19 32.74 16.77
CA ASP A 121 4.53 32.23 16.47
C ASP A 121 4.51 31.41 15.18
N PHE A 122 5.66 31.34 14.52
CA PHE A 122 5.82 30.62 13.25
C PHE A 122 6.12 29.15 13.50
N CYS A 123 5.47 28.28 12.74
CA CYS A 123 5.58 26.84 12.93
C CYS A 123 6.57 26.18 11.97
N LEU A 124 7.08 26.91 10.97
CA LEU A 124 8.13 26.45 10.07
C LEU A 124 9.33 27.42 10.17
N ASN A 125 10.44 26.94 10.74
CA ASN A 125 11.68 27.72 10.82
C ASN A 125 12.75 27.09 9.93
N ILE A 126 13.45 27.93 9.16
CA ILE A 126 14.55 27.53 8.29
C ILE A 126 15.85 28.10 8.86
N TRP A 127 16.87 27.27 8.96
CA TRP A 127 18.16 27.57 9.53
C TRP A 127 19.26 27.28 8.51
N ASP A 128 20.31 28.08 8.51
CA ASP A 128 21.52 27.82 7.75
C ASP A 128 22.57 27.23 8.69
N VAL A 129 22.98 25.99 8.42
CA VAL A 129 23.94 25.25 9.23
C VAL A 129 25.34 25.85 9.08
N ASN A 130 25.68 26.33 7.89
CA ASN A 130 27.01 26.84 7.58
C ASN A 130 27.30 28.15 8.31
N GLN A 131 26.27 28.98 8.56
CA GLN A 131 26.40 30.20 9.36
C GLN A 131 26.88 29.93 10.79
N ARG A 132 26.52 28.78 11.35
CA ARG A 132 26.91 28.38 12.71
C ARG A 132 28.25 27.64 12.75
N LEU A 133 28.67 27.02 11.65
CA LEU A 133 29.95 26.32 11.54
C LEU A 133 31.13 27.23 11.15
N SER A 134 30.88 28.51 10.82
CA SER A 134 31.89 29.40 10.26
C SER A 134 32.97 29.82 11.28
N PRO A 135 34.28 29.72 10.93
CA PRO A 135 35.41 29.90 11.87
C PRO A 135 35.65 31.34 12.33
N ALA A 136 35.03 32.32 11.69
CA ALA A 136 35.06 33.73 12.10
C ALA A 136 34.10 34.00 13.27
N GLY A 137 34.27 33.28 14.38
CA GLY A 137 33.59 33.56 15.66
C GLY A 137 32.12 33.93 15.54
N GLY A 138 31.33 33.15 14.76
CA GLY A 138 29.89 33.33 14.63
C GLY A 138 29.32 33.46 16.03
N SER A 139 28.79 34.64 16.35
CA SER A 139 28.51 35.06 17.71
C SER A 139 27.77 33.96 18.49
N LYS A 140 28.20 33.71 19.74
CA LYS A 140 27.42 32.98 20.75
C LYS A 140 26.10 33.71 21.10
N GLY A 141 25.55 34.50 20.17
CA GLY A 141 24.27 35.16 20.25
C GLY A 141 23.16 34.30 19.64
N PHE A 142 21.93 34.66 20.00
CA PHE A 142 20.69 34.18 19.39
C PHE A 142 20.73 34.44 17.88
N THR A 143 21.04 33.41 17.09
CA THR A 143 20.87 33.51 15.65
C THR A 143 19.38 33.32 15.38
N GLU A 144 18.78 34.24 14.65
CA GLU A 144 17.41 34.07 14.21
C GLU A 144 17.34 33.07 13.05
N PRO A 145 16.22 32.35 12.87
CA PRO A 145 15.97 31.58 11.65
C PRO A 145 16.11 32.46 10.40
N LEU A 146 16.72 31.92 9.34
CA LEU A 146 16.82 32.54 8.03
C LEU A 146 15.42 32.89 7.48
N ARG A 147 14.46 31.99 7.67
CA ARG A 147 13.06 32.19 7.31
C ARG A 147 12.15 31.66 8.41
N LYS A 148 11.06 32.39 8.66
CA LYS A 148 9.96 32.00 9.55
C LYS A 148 8.68 31.99 8.71
N LEU A 149 8.04 30.83 8.58
CA LEU A 149 6.91 30.55 7.71
C LEU A 149 5.78 29.86 8.49
N ALA A 150 4.59 29.75 7.89
CA ALA A 150 3.41 29.12 8.50
C ALA A 150 3.05 29.71 9.88
N SER A 151 2.52 30.93 9.88
CA SER A 151 2.16 31.65 11.10
C SER A 151 1.02 30.97 11.84
N SER A 152 1.26 30.49 13.06
CA SER A 152 0.29 29.78 13.90
C SER A 152 -0.36 28.55 13.23
N GLU A 153 0.28 27.97 12.22
CA GLU A 153 -0.21 26.82 11.46
C GLU A 153 0.74 25.63 11.64
N PRO A 154 0.35 24.59 12.43
CA PRO A 154 1.26 23.52 12.81
C PRO A 154 1.74 22.74 11.58
N ILE A 155 3.00 22.30 11.62
CA ILE A 155 3.62 21.52 10.55
C ILE A 155 3.63 20.04 10.92
N THR A 156 3.19 19.19 10.01
CA THR A 156 3.08 17.73 10.22
C THR A 156 4.19 16.94 9.53
N SER A 157 4.69 17.42 8.40
CA SER A 157 5.78 16.78 7.65
C SER A 157 6.49 17.78 6.74
N ILE A 158 7.75 17.52 6.40
CA ILE A 158 8.62 18.42 5.63
C ILE A 158 9.54 17.61 4.72
N LYS A 159 9.73 18.06 3.47
CA LYS A 159 10.82 17.63 2.57
C LYS A 159 11.33 18.77 1.70
N PHE A 160 12.65 18.81 1.48
CA PHE A 160 13.27 19.67 0.46
C PHE A 160 13.26 18.95 -0.88
N PHE A 161 13.11 19.73 -1.96
CA PHE A 161 13.40 19.26 -3.30
C PHE A 161 14.91 19.21 -3.52
N ARG A 162 15.39 18.32 -4.40
CA ARG A 162 16.81 18.26 -4.77
C ARG A 162 17.08 19.02 -6.05
N ASP A 163 16.10 19.06 -6.96
CA ASP A 163 16.18 19.84 -8.21
C ASP A 163 16.23 21.35 -7.94
N GLN A 164 15.50 21.80 -6.91
CA GLN A 164 15.47 23.18 -6.42
C GLN A 164 15.65 23.17 -4.90
N PRO A 165 16.88 23.32 -4.40
CA PRO A 165 17.16 23.03 -3.00
C PRO A 165 16.71 24.14 -2.05
N ASP A 166 16.33 25.29 -2.59
CA ASP A 166 15.63 26.39 -1.90
C ASP A 166 14.11 26.20 -1.87
N THR A 167 13.59 25.12 -2.44
CA THR A 167 12.16 24.84 -2.45
C THR A 167 11.85 23.72 -1.45
N ILE A 168 10.77 23.90 -0.70
CA ILE A 168 10.37 22.96 0.35
C ILE A 168 8.88 22.65 0.25
N VAL A 169 8.52 21.38 0.41
CA VAL A 169 7.13 20.92 0.54
C VAL A 169 6.82 20.57 2.00
N THR A 170 5.65 20.98 2.47
CA THR A 170 5.25 20.86 3.87
C THR A 170 3.78 20.48 4.02
N GLY A 171 3.49 19.64 5.00
CA GLY A 171 2.14 19.38 5.47
C GLY A 171 1.77 20.39 6.54
N VAL A 172 0.67 21.13 6.35
CA VAL A 172 0.31 22.29 7.16
C VAL A 172 -1.13 22.17 7.69
N LYS A 173 -1.29 22.42 9.00
CA LYS A 173 -2.59 22.56 9.70
C LYS A 173 -3.53 21.33 9.59
N GLY A 174 -3.05 20.18 9.13
CA GLY A 174 -3.93 19.04 8.84
C GLY A 174 -4.85 19.25 7.62
N GLN A 175 -4.61 20.30 6.83
CA GLN A 175 -5.56 20.76 5.81
C GLN A 175 -4.91 21.13 4.48
N PHE A 176 -3.57 21.28 4.43
CA PHE A 176 -2.89 21.68 3.21
C PHE A 176 -1.56 20.96 3.05
N VAL A 177 -1.22 20.62 1.81
CA VAL A 177 0.17 20.45 1.39
C VAL A 177 0.59 21.74 0.70
N ARG A 178 1.65 22.40 1.19
CA ARG A 178 2.16 23.66 0.67
C ARG A 178 3.59 23.54 0.22
N ILE A 179 3.89 24.15 -0.92
CA ILE A 179 5.23 24.33 -1.44
C ILE A 179 5.62 25.79 -1.21
N TYR A 180 6.79 26.01 -0.61
CA TYR A 180 7.39 27.32 -0.41
C TYR A 180 8.71 27.38 -1.17
N ASP A 181 8.89 28.40 -1.99
CA ASP A 181 10.20 28.82 -2.47
C ASP A 181 10.82 29.82 -1.47
N LEU A 182 11.97 29.46 -0.91
CA LEU A 182 12.67 30.26 0.09
C LEU A 182 13.32 31.52 -0.47
N ARG A 183 13.31 31.72 -1.79
CA ARG A 183 13.77 32.94 -2.48
C ARG A 183 12.63 33.94 -2.67
N GLU A 184 11.39 33.45 -2.74
CA GLU A 184 10.20 34.28 -2.87
C GLU A 184 9.90 35.05 -1.57
N GLY A 185 9.09 36.10 -1.69
CA GLY A 185 8.79 37.07 -0.62
C GLY A 185 8.26 36.47 0.70
N PRO A 186 8.05 37.29 1.74
CA PRO A 186 7.87 36.76 3.09
C PRO A 186 6.52 36.06 3.27
N GLY A 187 6.54 34.72 3.31
CA GLY A 187 5.52 33.92 3.99
C GLY A 187 4.46 33.24 3.12
N ASN A 188 4.34 33.61 1.85
CA ASN A 188 3.34 33.01 0.96
C ASN A 188 3.85 31.72 0.33
N PRO A 189 3.01 30.66 0.25
CA PRO A 189 3.37 29.45 -0.48
C PRO A 189 3.31 29.72 -1.99
N SER A 190 4.28 29.18 -2.72
CA SER A 190 4.31 29.20 -4.19
C SER A 190 3.23 28.29 -4.79
N LEU A 191 2.87 27.21 -4.09
CA LEU A 191 1.75 26.32 -4.46
C LEU A 191 1.08 25.74 -3.20
N GLN A 192 -0.22 25.54 -3.27
CA GLN A 192 -1.01 24.97 -2.17
C GLN A 192 -2.04 23.98 -2.67
N PHE A 193 -2.11 22.81 -2.03
CA PHE A 193 -3.10 21.77 -2.24
C PHE A 193 -4.00 21.62 -1.01
N PRO A 194 -5.30 21.94 -1.07
CA PRO A 194 -6.25 21.65 -0.01
C PRO A 194 -6.44 20.14 0.16
N THR A 195 -6.03 19.58 1.30
CA THR A 195 -6.10 18.14 1.57
C THR A 195 -5.89 17.79 3.03
N ARG A 196 -6.50 16.69 3.49
CA ARG A 196 -6.17 16.08 4.80
C ARG A 196 -4.93 15.17 4.72
N CYS A 197 -4.49 14.77 3.52
CA CYS A 197 -3.28 13.97 3.32
C CYS A 197 -2.03 14.84 3.50
N VAL A 198 -1.60 15.06 4.75
CA VAL A 198 -0.48 15.95 5.09
C VAL A 198 0.67 15.27 5.83
N HIS A 199 0.62 13.95 6.00
CA HIS A 199 1.66 13.17 6.69
C HIS A 199 2.51 12.37 5.71
N ASN A 200 3.67 11.90 6.19
CA ASN A 200 4.60 11.04 5.45
C ASN A 200 4.92 11.55 4.03
N LEU A 201 5.23 12.84 3.90
CA LEU A 201 5.65 13.41 2.62
C LEU A 201 6.82 12.63 2.02
N ALA A 202 6.68 12.27 0.75
CA ALA A 202 7.72 11.64 -0.07
C ALA A 202 7.74 12.29 -1.45
N ILE A 203 8.93 12.59 -1.95
CA ILE A 203 9.13 13.13 -3.31
C ILE A 203 9.66 11.99 -4.18
N ASP A 204 9.16 11.84 -5.41
CA ASP A 204 9.70 10.84 -6.33
C ASP A 204 11.14 11.20 -6.70
N TRP A 205 12.06 10.28 -6.42
CA TRP A 205 13.49 10.48 -6.63
C TRP A 205 13.88 10.60 -8.10
N LEU A 206 13.08 10.02 -9.01
CA LEU A 206 13.37 10.04 -10.44
C LEU A 206 12.51 11.07 -11.18
N ASP A 207 11.47 11.62 -10.54
CA ASP A 207 10.60 12.66 -11.09
C ASP A 207 10.03 13.56 -9.98
N GLU A 208 10.78 14.59 -9.57
CA GLU A 208 10.42 15.45 -8.42
C GLU A 208 9.16 16.30 -8.63
N ASN A 209 8.52 16.21 -9.79
CA ASN A 209 7.20 16.79 -10.00
C ASN A 209 6.12 16.08 -9.16
N TYR A 210 6.33 14.81 -8.81
CA TYR A 210 5.39 14.01 -8.04
C TYR A 210 5.75 13.95 -6.56
N ILE A 211 4.74 14.22 -5.75
CA ILE A 211 4.84 14.25 -4.29
C ILE A 211 3.74 13.35 -3.74
N ALA A 212 4.07 12.40 -2.87
CA ALA A 212 3.10 11.59 -2.16
C ALA A 212 2.92 12.08 -0.73
N SER A 213 1.70 11.97 -0.20
CA SER A 213 1.36 12.22 1.19
C SER A 213 0.18 11.35 1.62
N CYS A 214 -0.07 11.20 2.92
CA CYS A 214 -1.19 10.38 3.40
C CYS A 214 -1.92 10.92 4.62
N ILE A 215 -3.09 10.33 4.86
CA ILE A 215 -3.78 10.28 6.15
C ILE A 215 -3.39 8.95 6.81
N PRO A 216 -2.65 8.97 7.94
CA PRO A 216 -2.06 7.76 8.48
C PRO A 216 -3.06 6.86 9.21
N THR A 217 -4.18 7.38 9.72
CA THR A 217 -5.15 6.63 10.55
C THR A 217 -6.57 6.70 9.99
N ASN A 218 -7.44 5.77 10.39
CA ASN A 218 -8.86 5.64 10.05
C ASN A 218 -9.17 5.31 8.57
N GLU A 219 -8.85 6.21 7.65
CA GLU A 219 -9.17 6.09 6.21
C GLU A 219 -8.03 5.45 5.40
N SER A 220 -6.78 5.54 5.90
CA SER A 220 -5.58 5.05 5.21
C SER A 220 -5.55 5.46 3.73
N THR A 221 -5.56 6.77 3.49
CA THR A 221 -5.58 7.34 2.14
C THR A 221 -4.21 7.87 1.77
N ILE A 222 -3.73 7.55 0.57
CA ILE A 222 -2.50 8.11 -0.02
C ILE A 222 -2.91 8.97 -1.22
N CYS A 223 -2.38 10.19 -1.29
CA CYS A 223 -2.52 11.07 -2.44
C CYS A 223 -1.16 11.30 -3.10
N VAL A 224 -1.16 11.38 -4.42
CA VAL A 224 -0.03 11.84 -5.22
C VAL A 224 -0.39 13.16 -5.87
N TRP A 225 0.49 14.14 -5.77
CA TRP A 225 0.33 15.52 -6.23
C TRP A 225 1.33 15.78 -7.36
N ASP A 226 0.90 16.54 -8.36
CA ASP A 226 1.78 17.04 -9.41
C ASP A 226 2.04 18.53 -9.18
N ARG A 227 3.28 18.90 -8.88
CA ARG A 227 3.65 20.30 -8.57
C ARG A 227 3.53 21.22 -9.79
N ARG A 228 3.45 20.66 -11.00
CA ARG A 228 3.25 21.45 -12.23
C ARG A 228 1.87 22.06 -12.32
N VAL A 229 0.91 21.68 -11.47
CA VAL A 229 -0.45 22.26 -11.48
C VAL A 229 -0.40 23.78 -11.28
N GLY A 230 0.61 24.30 -10.58
CA GLY A 230 0.82 25.74 -10.42
C GLY A 230 1.00 26.51 -11.73
N THR A 231 1.53 25.90 -12.80
CA THR A 231 1.73 26.58 -14.10
C THR A 231 0.41 26.92 -14.80
N ARG A 232 -0.67 26.16 -14.52
CA ARG A 232 -2.02 26.46 -15.04
C ARG A 232 -2.57 27.78 -14.54
N LEU A 233 -2.14 28.26 -13.37
CA LEU A 233 -2.64 29.48 -12.75
C LEU A 233 -1.95 30.76 -13.28
N THR A 234 -0.88 30.60 -14.06
CA THR A 234 -0.12 31.72 -14.63
C THR A 234 -0.41 32.01 -16.11
N SER A 235 -1.22 31.19 -16.79
CA SER A 235 -1.62 31.42 -18.19
C SER A 235 -2.96 32.17 -18.24
N PRO A 236 -3.11 33.28 -18.99
CA PRO A 236 -4.41 33.87 -19.26
C PRO A 236 -5.23 32.84 -20.03
N ALA A 237 -6.43 32.51 -19.53
CA ALA A 237 -7.32 31.55 -20.14
C ALA A 237 -7.63 31.94 -21.61
N ILE A 238 -7.17 31.14 -22.56
CA ILE A 238 -7.74 31.11 -23.91
C ILE A 238 -8.88 30.08 -23.85
N GLY A 239 -10.08 30.56 -24.16
CA GLY A 239 -11.34 29.88 -23.92
C GLY A 239 -11.38 28.42 -24.38
N SER A 240 -11.82 27.55 -23.49
CA SER A 240 -12.41 26.28 -23.85
C SER A 240 -13.54 26.00 -22.86
N SER A 241 -14.76 26.24 -23.35
CA SER A 241 -16.02 25.91 -22.71
C SER A 241 -16.20 24.40 -22.70
N ALA A 242 -15.75 23.75 -21.64
CA ALA A 242 -16.21 22.43 -21.24
C ALA A 242 -16.48 22.48 -19.72
N SER A 243 -17.75 22.66 -19.38
CA SER A 243 -18.39 22.32 -18.09
C SER A 243 -17.46 21.96 -16.92
N ALA A 244 -16.85 22.97 -16.30
CA ALA A 244 -16.20 22.84 -15.00
C ALA A 244 -16.97 23.70 -13.98
N THR A 245 -18.13 23.20 -13.58
CA THR A 245 -18.70 23.59 -12.28
C THR A 245 -17.94 22.82 -11.20
N ASP A 246 -16.77 23.31 -10.80
CA ASP A 246 -16.43 23.33 -9.39
C ASP A 246 -15.29 24.32 -9.11
N SER A 247 -15.37 24.95 -7.94
CA SER A 247 -14.39 25.92 -7.40
C SER A 247 -12.93 25.50 -7.64
N GLY A 248 -12.01 26.46 -7.85
CA GLY A 248 -10.59 26.27 -8.19
C GLY A 248 -9.73 25.49 -7.19
N GLN A 249 -10.13 24.26 -6.87
CA GLN A 249 -9.45 23.31 -6.01
C GLN A 249 -8.50 22.47 -6.86
N THR A 250 -7.22 22.55 -6.56
CA THR A 250 -6.21 21.64 -7.10
C THR A 250 -6.47 20.23 -6.57
N THR A 251 -6.97 19.34 -7.43
CA THR A 251 -7.22 17.94 -7.09
C THR A 251 -5.91 17.13 -7.06
N PRO A 252 -5.85 16.02 -6.29
CA PRO A 252 -4.72 15.10 -6.37
C PRO A 252 -4.63 14.50 -7.77
N ALA A 253 -3.40 14.26 -8.25
CA ALA A 253 -3.16 13.58 -9.51
C ALA A 253 -3.55 12.09 -9.44
N LEU A 254 -3.39 11.48 -8.26
CA LEU A 254 -3.85 10.13 -7.96
C LEU A 254 -4.29 10.04 -6.50
N GLU A 255 -5.40 9.35 -6.23
CA GLU A 255 -5.91 9.10 -4.89
C GLU A 255 -6.11 7.59 -4.67
N LEU A 256 -5.48 7.06 -3.63
CA LEU A 256 -5.56 5.66 -3.23
C LEU A 256 -6.24 5.59 -1.87
N LYS A 257 -7.50 5.13 -1.82
CA LYS A 257 -8.31 5.02 -0.60
C LYS A 257 -8.22 3.60 -0.01
N ASN A 258 -8.43 3.48 1.30
CA ASN A 258 -8.47 2.19 2.00
C ASN A 258 -7.23 1.33 1.72
N VAL A 259 -6.05 1.95 1.70
CA VAL A 259 -4.78 1.30 1.33
C VAL A 259 -4.47 0.13 2.26
N PHE A 260 -4.77 0.29 3.55
CA PHE A 260 -4.64 -0.75 4.57
C PHE A 260 -5.95 -0.91 5.34
N HIS A 261 -6.04 -2.01 6.10
CA HIS A 261 -7.19 -2.28 6.97
C HIS A 261 -7.41 -1.12 7.97
N PRO A 262 -8.65 -0.72 8.32
CA PRO A 262 -8.93 0.46 9.14
C PRO A 262 -8.27 0.47 10.54
N LYS A 263 -7.98 -0.72 11.08
CA LYS A 263 -7.26 -0.90 12.36
C LYS A 263 -5.74 -0.64 12.24
N SER A 264 -5.21 -0.61 11.03
CA SER A 264 -3.79 -0.38 10.74
C SER A 264 -3.53 1.08 10.38
N SER A 265 -2.34 1.58 10.73
CA SER A 265 -1.91 2.94 10.40
C SER A 265 -0.72 2.95 9.44
N ILE A 266 -0.61 3.97 8.57
CA ILE A 266 0.53 4.12 7.66
C ILE A 266 1.73 4.66 8.45
N TRP A 267 2.80 3.88 8.53
CA TRP A 267 4.04 4.25 9.21
C TRP A 267 5.05 4.93 8.29
N SER A 268 5.10 4.57 7.02
CA SER A 268 6.04 5.19 6.08
C SER A 268 5.60 5.10 4.63
N LEU A 269 6.01 6.11 3.86
CA LEU A 269 5.87 6.20 2.41
C LEU A 269 7.21 6.60 1.80
N ARG A 270 7.65 5.91 0.74
CA ARG A 270 8.86 6.25 -0.01
C ARG A 270 8.73 5.86 -1.48
N PHE A 271 9.14 6.75 -2.36
CA PHE A 271 9.38 6.37 -3.75
C PHE A 271 10.68 5.57 -3.89
N SER A 272 10.69 4.69 -4.89
CA SER A 272 11.88 3.98 -5.32
C SER A 272 12.91 4.95 -5.90
N ARG A 273 14.19 4.73 -5.59
CA ARG A 273 15.28 5.48 -6.22
C ARG A 273 15.77 4.85 -7.53
N THR A 274 15.31 3.64 -7.84
CA THR A 274 15.72 2.88 -9.05
C THR A 274 14.63 2.74 -10.09
N ASN A 275 13.35 2.82 -9.70
CA ASN A 275 12.21 2.60 -10.58
C ASN A 275 11.25 3.80 -10.52
N ARG A 276 11.15 4.55 -11.62
CA ARG A 276 10.31 5.75 -11.71
C ARG A 276 8.84 5.40 -11.47
N GLY A 277 8.12 6.22 -10.69
CA GLY A 277 6.71 5.98 -10.38
C GLY A 277 6.44 4.82 -9.42
N SER A 278 7.46 4.18 -8.85
CA SER A 278 7.26 3.10 -7.87
C SER A 278 7.17 3.68 -6.46
N LEU A 279 6.00 3.63 -5.84
CA LEU A 279 5.75 4.12 -4.48
C LEU A 279 5.53 2.95 -3.52
N ALA A 280 6.31 2.89 -2.45
CA ALA A 280 6.17 1.88 -1.40
C ALA A 280 5.52 2.46 -0.14
N ALA A 281 4.68 1.66 0.52
CA ALA A 281 3.95 2.01 1.73
C ALA A 281 4.02 0.88 2.77
N LEU A 282 4.24 1.24 4.04
CA LEU A 282 4.29 0.30 5.17
C LEU A 282 3.22 0.64 6.22
N SER A 283 2.49 -0.37 6.68
CA SER A 283 1.52 -0.26 7.76
C SER A 283 2.07 -0.68 9.14
N SER A 284 1.32 -0.38 10.19
CA SER A 284 1.58 -0.86 11.55
C SER A 284 1.44 -2.37 11.75
N SER A 285 0.74 -3.06 10.86
CA SER A 285 0.64 -4.52 10.85
C SER A 285 1.78 -5.21 10.07
N GLY A 286 2.77 -4.44 9.60
CA GLY A 286 3.84 -4.95 8.75
C GLY A 286 3.40 -5.23 7.31
N HIS A 287 2.21 -4.78 6.91
CA HIS A 287 1.76 -4.84 5.52
C HIS A 287 2.61 -3.89 4.68
N PHE A 288 3.41 -4.45 3.80
CA PHE A 288 4.30 -3.70 2.92
C PHE A 288 3.80 -3.81 1.47
N LYS A 289 3.33 -2.69 0.92
CA LYS A 289 2.79 -2.58 -0.44
C LYS A 289 3.69 -1.77 -1.35
N ASN A 290 3.76 -2.15 -2.62
CA ASN A 290 4.36 -1.37 -3.69
C ASN A 290 3.31 -1.02 -4.75
N TYR A 291 3.28 0.24 -5.15
CA TYR A 291 2.41 0.81 -6.17
C TYR A 291 3.24 1.22 -7.37
N ASP A 292 2.91 0.68 -8.54
CA ASP A 292 3.49 1.16 -9.80
C ASP A 292 2.56 2.20 -10.40
N ILE A 293 3.02 3.43 -10.42
CA ILE A 293 2.31 4.56 -11.01
C ILE A 293 2.86 4.76 -12.42
N SER A 294 1.97 4.76 -13.40
CA SER A 294 2.27 5.02 -14.81
C SER A 294 1.60 6.30 -15.27
N LYS A 295 2.12 6.87 -16.34
CA LYS A 295 1.58 8.06 -16.99
C LYS A 295 0.76 7.63 -18.20
N ASP A 296 -0.32 8.35 -18.48
CA ASP A 296 -1.07 8.13 -19.72
C ASP A 296 -0.18 8.42 -20.93
N TYR A 297 -0.34 7.61 -21.98
CA TYR A 297 0.33 7.84 -23.23
C TYR A 297 -0.28 9.07 -23.91
N LEU A 298 0.53 10.11 -24.08
CA LEU A 298 0.19 11.30 -24.86
C LEU A 298 0.86 11.18 -26.23
N PRO A 299 0.11 11.15 -27.34
CA PRO A 299 0.68 11.11 -28.69
C PRO A 299 1.62 12.28 -28.95
N GLU A 300 2.66 12.04 -29.74
CA GLU A 300 3.71 13.03 -30.00
C GLU A 300 3.18 14.25 -30.77
N GLU A 301 2.12 14.10 -31.57
CA GLU A 301 1.49 15.23 -32.26
C GLU A 301 0.93 16.25 -31.27
N TYR A 302 0.33 15.80 -30.17
CA TYR A 302 -0.16 16.69 -29.11
C TYR A 302 0.99 17.41 -28.40
N ARG A 303 2.08 16.70 -28.08
CA ARG A 303 3.26 17.32 -27.44
C ARG A 303 3.89 18.38 -28.36
N SER A 304 4.05 18.04 -29.63
CA SER A 304 4.59 18.93 -30.66
C SER A 304 3.72 20.17 -30.84
N SER A 305 2.39 20.02 -30.86
CA SER A 305 1.47 21.16 -30.97
C SER A 305 1.57 22.15 -29.80
N ILE A 306 1.78 21.64 -28.58
CA ILE A 306 1.97 22.48 -27.38
C ILE A 306 3.32 23.19 -27.46
N ASP A 307 4.37 22.49 -27.86
CA ASP A 307 5.70 23.06 -28.00
C ASP A 307 5.79 24.09 -29.14
N GLU A 308 5.06 23.89 -30.24
CA GLU A 308 4.96 24.87 -31.34
C GLU A 308 4.22 26.13 -30.92
N THR A 309 3.16 26.00 -30.11
CA THR A 309 2.31 27.12 -29.70
C THR A 309 2.87 27.90 -28.51
N LEU A 310 3.50 27.23 -27.55
CA LEU A 310 3.98 27.82 -26.29
C LEU A 310 5.50 27.85 -26.17
N GLY A 311 6.23 27.43 -27.21
CA GLY A 311 7.69 27.35 -27.22
C GLY A 311 8.21 25.95 -26.87
N GLN A 312 9.37 25.61 -27.41
CA GLN A 312 9.99 24.29 -27.26
C GLN A 312 10.15 23.89 -25.79
N GLY A 313 9.70 22.69 -25.45
CA GLY A 313 9.76 22.13 -24.10
C GLY A 313 8.61 22.54 -23.17
N SER A 314 7.67 23.38 -23.62
CA SER A 314 6.53 23.82 -22.81
C SER A 314 5.62 22.67 -22.39
N SER A 315 5.47 21.63 -23.20
CA SER A 315 4.70 20.41 -22.87
C SER A 315 5.18 19.71 -21.59
N ARG A 316 6.46 19.85 -21.21
CA ARG A 316 7.01 19.24 -19.98
C ARG A 316 6.58 19.96 -18.71
N ASN A 317 6.16 21.23 -18.83
CA ASN A 317 5.74 22.08 -17.72
C ASN A 317 4.25 21.92 -17.36
N TYR A 318 3.53 21.09 -18.10
CA TYR A 318 2.12 20.79 -17.84
C TYR A 318 1.96 19.51 -16.99
N PRO A 319 0.95 19.47 -16.11
CA PRO A 319 0.62 18.26 -15.37
C PRO A 319 0.24 17.11 -16.28
N GLU A 320 0.71 15.92 -15.97
CA GLU A 320 0.40 14.68 -16.71
C GLU A 320 -0.59 13.82 -15.92
N SER A 321 -1.54 13.22 -16.62
CA SER A 321 -2.45 12.24 -16.04
C SER A 321 -1.69 10.96 -15.66
N VAL A 322 -1.96 10.47 -14.45
CA VAL A 322 -1.30 9.28 -13.89
C VAL A 322 -2.33 8.29 -13.37
N TYR A 323 -1.99 7.01 -13.46
CA TYR A 323 -2.83 5.91 -13.00
C TYR A 323 -2.00 4.82 -12.33
N THR A 324 -2.65 4.01 -11.50
CA THR A 324 -2.03 2.84 -10.87
C THR A 324 -2.01 1.69 -11.87
N LYS A 325 -0.81 1.29 -12.32
CA LYS A 325 -0.63 0.14 -13.21
C LYS A 325 -0.67 -1.18 -12.45
N HIS A 326 0.02 -1.26 -11.31
CA HIS A 326 -0.02 -2.44 -10.46
C HIS A 326 0.00 -2.06 -8.98
N VAL A 327 -0.63 -2.91 -8.16
CA VAL A 327 -0.51 -2.90 -6.71
C VAL A 327 0.00 -4.26 -6.28
N ARG A 328 1.07 -4.30 -5.49
CA ARG A 328 1.75 -5.54 -5.11
C ARG A 328 1.96 -5.59 -3.61
N ASP A 329 1.46 -6.66 -3.00
CA ASP A 329 1.77 -7.01 -1.61
C ASP A 329 3.16 -7.65 -1.57
N VAL A 330 4.13 -6.89 -1.06
CA VAL A 330 5.51 -7.35 -0.91
C VAL A 330 5.65 -8.15 0.38
N CYS A 331 5.05 -7.65 1.46
CA CYS A 331 4.87 -8.40 2.71
C CYS A 331 3.41 -8.28 3.14
N ILE A 332 2.82 -9.40 3.51
CA ILE A 332 1.47 -9.46 4.08
C ILE A 332 1.48 -9.06 5.57
N PRO A 333 0.34 -8.62 6.12
CA PRO A 333 0.27 -8.26 7.53
C PRO A 333 0.39 -9.48 8.44
N PHE A 334 0.92 -9.29 9.66
CA PHE A 334 1.13 -10.38 10.61
C PHE A 334 -0.18 -11.05 11.06
N ASP A 335 -1.28 -10.29 11.11
CA ASP A 335 -2.62 -10.72 11.50
C ASP A 335 -3.48 -11.20 10.30
N ASN A 336 -2.84 -11.56 9.18
CA ASN A 336 -3.57 -12.12 8.04
C ASN A 336 -4.25 -13.46 8.40
N PRO A 337 -5.53 -13.67 8.06
CA PRO A 337 -6.28 -14.85 8.50
C PRO A 337 -5.73 -16.18 7.97
N THR A 338 -5.05 -16.18 6.83
CA THR A 338 -4.57 -17.43 6.18
C THR A 338 -3.06 -17.54 6.13
N ARG A 339 -2.35 -16.41 6.16
CA ARG A 339 -0.89 -16.34 5.96
C ARG A 339 -0.20 -15.50 7.03
N GLY A 340 -0.86 -15.28 8.17
CA GLY A 340 -0.30 -14.55 9.30
C GLY A 340 0.98 -15.20 9.83
N TYR A 341 1.73 -14.43 10.59
CA TYR A 341 2.98 -14.87 11.19
C TYR A 341 3.20 -14.13 12.51
N ARG A 342 4.24 -14.49 13.26
CA ARG A 342 4.51 -13.89 14.58
C ARG A 342 4.71 -12.39 14.44
N GLU A 343 4.04 -11.61 15.29
CA GLU A 343 4.10 -10.15 15.27
C GLU A 343 5.54 -9.60 15.26
N LYS A 344 6.46 -10.27 15.97
CA LYS A 344 7.89 -9.88 16.05
C LYS A 344 8.65 -10.01 14.72
N ASP A 345 8.18 -10.83 13.79
CA ASP A 345 8.84 -11.02 12.49
C ASP A 345 8.37 -9.99 11.44
N ARG A 346 7.44 -9.10 11.81
CA ARG A 346 6.87 -8.10 10.89
C ARG A 346 7.90 -7.05 10.52
N ILE A 347 7.70 -6.44 9.36
CA ILE A 347 8.48 -5.27 8.96
C ILE A 347 8.04 -4.05 9.77
N VAL A 348 8.99 -3.33 10.35
CA VAL A 348 8.71 -2.14 11.19
C VAL A 348 9.20 -0.84 10.58
N SER A 349 10.20 -0.89 9.69
CA SER A 349 10.65 0.27 8.94
C SER A 349 11.35 -0.14 7.64
N PHE A 350 11.42 0.77 6.68
CA PHE A 350 12.10 0.54 5.41
C PHE A 350 12.65 1.84 4.80
N ASP A 351 13.56 1.69 3.84
CA ASP A 351 13.99 2.74 2.91
C ASP A 351 14.32 2.15 1.54
N SER A 352 14.18 2.95 0.49
CA SER A 352 14.49 2.50 -0.87
C SER A 352 15.99 2.50 -1.13
N LEU A 353 16.47 1.44 -1.79
CA LEU A 353 17.84 1.36 -2.27
C LEU A 353 18.05 2.30 -3.46
N ASN A 354 19.27 2.82 -3.61
CA ASN A 354 19.71 3.55 -4.81
C ASN A 354 20.40 2.64 -5.85
N ILE A 355 20.54 1.34 -5.56
CA ILE A 355 21.17 0.35 -6.43
C ILE A 355 20.12 -0.66 -6.86
N SER A 356 20.05 -0.91 -8.16
CA SER A 356 19.17 -1.93 -8.73
C SER A 356 19.86 -3.30 -8.61
N LEU A 357 19.37 -4.12 -7.69
CA LEU A 357 19.76 -5.54 -7.56
C LEU A 357 18.89 -6.45 -8.44
N SER A 358 17.76 -5.92 -8.91
CA SER A 358 16.79 -6.61 -9.75
C SER A 358 16.03 -5.59 -10.62
N PRO A 359 15.32 -6.04 -11.67
CA PRO A 359 14.43 -5.17 -12.44
C PRO A 359 13.33 -4.54 -11.57
N GLN A 360 12.97 -5.20 -10.47
CA GLN A 360 11.95 -4.75 -9.53
C GLN A 360 12.56 -3.84 -8.45
N PRO A 361 11.74 -2.93 -7.87
CA PRO A 361 12.20 -2.06 -6.81
C PRO A 361 12.58 -2.87 -5.56
N SER A 362 13.76 -2.56 -5.03
CA SER A 362 14.29 -3.16 -3.80
C SER A 362 14.38 -2.12 -2.68
N SER A 363 14.13 -2.57 -1.46
CA SER A 363 14.19 -1.76 -0.24
C SER A 363 14.99 -2.48 0.83
N ILE A 364 15.69 -1.72 1.67
CA ILE A 364 16.19 -2.22 2.94
C ILE A 364 15.10 -2.08 3.99
N ALA A 365 14.94 -3.08 4.84
CA ALA A 365 13.91 -3.10 5.87
C ALA A 365 14.44 -3.67 7.19
N LEU A 366 13.83 -3.26 8.31
CA LEU A 366 14.03 -3.87 9.62
C LEU A 366 12.82 -4.73 9.97
N ASP A 367 13.05 -5.92 10.50
CA ASP A 367 12.02 -6.69 11.19
C ASP A 367 11.81 -6.20 12.64
N GLY A 368 10.81 -6.74 13.33
CA GLY A 368 10.51 -6.41 14.72
C GLY A 368 11.58 -6.88 15.72
N ASN A 369 12.55 -7.69 15.30
CA ASN A 369 13.73 -8.05 16.09
C ASN A 369 14.91 -7.09 15.84
N GLY A 370 14.74 -6.10 14.97
CA GLY A 370 15.78 -5.13 14.59
C GLY A 370 16.82 -5.69 13.62
N GLN A 371 16.55 -6.80 12.95
CA GLN A 371 17.46 -7.38 11.95
C GLN A 371 17.24 -6.75 10.57
N PRO A 372 18.30 -6.24 9.91
CA PRO A 372 18.20 -5.67 8.57
C PRO A 372 18.13 -6.75 7.48
N GLN A 373 17.22 -6.56 6.52
CA GLN A 373 17.00 -7.43 5.38
C GLN A 373 16.72 -6.64 4.11
N ILE A 374 17.01 -7.25 2.95
CA ILE A 374 16.63 -6.70 1.64
C ILE A 374 15.31 -7.32 1.21
N ILE A 375 14.37 -6.47 0.84
CA ILE A 375 13.06 -6.85 0.36
C ILE A 375 12.90 -6.32 -1.05
N THR A 376 12.68 -7.22 -2.00
CA THR A 376 12.47 -6.89 -3.41
C THR A 376 11.02 -7.17 -3.76
N ALA A 377 10.36 -6.21 -4.43
CA ALA A 377 9.00 -6.42 -4.90
C ALA A 377 8.97 -7.60 -5.88
N ARG A 378 8.00 -8.49 -5.72
CA ARG A 378 7.83 -9.63 -6.64
C ARG A 378 7.54 -9.12 -8.05
N PRO A 379 7.95 -9.84 -9.11
CA PRO A 379 7.48 -9.56 -10.46
C PRO A 379 5.95 -9.46 -10.50
N PRO A 380 5.37 -8.73 -11.47
CA PRO A 380 3.93 -8.76 -11.70
C PRO A 380 3.44 -10.20 -11.76
N CYS A 381 2.28 -10.48 -11.17
CA CYS A 381 1.67 -11.79 -11.30
C CYS A 381 1.52 -12.10 -12.78
N ALA A 382 1.84 -13.32 -13.16
CA ALA A 382 1.60 -13.77 -14.51
C ALA A 382 0.10 -13.67 -14.84
N PRO A 383 -0.26 -13.44 -16.12
CA PRO A 383 -1.65 -13.37 -16.52
C PRO A 383 -2.35 -14.68 -16.15
N ILE A 384 -3.55 -14.54 -15.59
CA ILE A 384 -4.44 -15.64 -15.26
C ILE A 384 -5.71 -15.45 -16.07
N ASP A 385 -6.19 -16.49 -16.72
CA ASP A 385 -7.45 -16.50 -17.45
C ASP A 385 -8.25 -17.76 -17.10
N LEU A 386 -9.58 -17.65 -17.15
CA LEU A 386 -10.50 -18.75 -16.89
C LEU A 386 -11.31 -19.03 -18.15
N SER A 387 -11.10 -20.22 -18.74
CA SER A 387 -11.84 -20.61 -19.94
C SER A 387 -13.30 -20.96 -19.65
N SER A 388 -14.11 -21.04 -20.70
CA SER A 388 -15.51 -21.50 -20.63
C SER A 388 -15.69 -22.95 -20.19
N ARG A 389 -14.61 -23.73 -20.14
CA ARG A 389 -14.59 -25.10 -19.59
C ARG A 389 -14.16 -25.14 -18.12
N SER A 390 -14.08 -23.98 -17.46
CA SER A 390 -13.53 -23.81 -16.11
C SER A 390 -12.12 -24.41 -15.98
N VAL A 391 -11.29 -24.18 -17.00
CA VAL A 391 -9.85 -24.43 -16.92
C VAL A 391 -9.17 -23.11 -16.60
N LEU A 392 -8.43 -23.08 -15.51
CA LEU A 392 -7.65 -21.91 -15.08
C LEU A 392 -6.27 -21.98 -15.72
N ALA A 393 -5.97 -21.05 -16.61
CA ALA A 393 -4.68 -20.94 -17.27
C ALA A 393 -3.86 -19.84 -16.59
N CYS A 394 -2.63 -20.16 -16.19
CA CYS A 394 -1.68 -19.25 -15.57
C CYS A 394 -0.42 -19.20 -16.44
N GLY A 395 -0.02 -18.02 -16.88
CA GLY A 395 1.30 -17.86 -17.51
C GLY A 395 2.44 -18.16 -16.53
N ILE A 396 3.59 -18.61 -17.02
CA ILE A 396 4.80 -18.77 -16.21
C ILE A 396 5.82 -17.71 -16.65
N SER A 397 6.46 -17.05 -15.67
CA SER A 397 7.39 -15.94 -15.95
C SER A 397 8.80 -16.36 -16.40
N SER A 398 9.10 -17.66 -16.46
CA SER A 398 10.41 -18.19 -16.85
C SER A 398 10.40 -18.64 -18.32
N ASN A 399 11.27 -18.03 -19.14
CA ASN A 399 11.65 -18.35 -20.52
C ASN A 399 10.73 -19.30 -21.33
N ASP A 400 10.19 -18.74 -22.43
CA ASP A 400 9.35 -19.36 -23.44
C ASP A 400 8.01 -19.91 -22.95
N SER A 401 6.93 -19.19 -23.29
CA SER A 401 5.60 -19.71 -23.66
C SER A 401 4.90 -20.72 -22.74
N ASP A 402 5.39 -21.00 -21.55
CA ASP A 402 4.82 -22.03 -20.70
C ASP A 402 3.57 -21.50 -20.00
N VAL A 403 2.44 -22.14 -20.31
CA VAL A 403 1.15 -21.92 -19.66
C VAL A 403 0.87 -23.13 -18.79
N ARG A 404 0.69 -22.92 -17.49
CA ARG A 404 0.17 -23.95 -16.59
C ARG A 404 -1.36 -23.90 -16.64
N SER A 405 -1.99 -24.99 -17.05
CA SER A 405 -3.43 -25.16 -16.89
C SER A 405 -3.74 -25.97 -15.65
N ILE A 406 -4.81 -25.57 -14.95
CA ILE A 406 -5.43 -26.32 -13.85
C ILE A 406 -6.83 -26.67 -14.33
N HIS A 407 -7.14 -27.96 -14.31
CA HIS A 407 -8.37 -28.54 -14.83
C HIS A 407 -9.31 -28.92 -13.68
N PRO A 408 -10.62 -29.00 -13.91
CA PRO A 408 -11.53 -29.54 -12.90
C PRO A 408 -11.28 -31.05 -12.73
N LEU A 409 -11.45 -31.57 -11.52
CA LEU A 409 -11.28 -32.98 -11.16
C LEU A 409 -12.21 -33.90 -11.97
N SER A 410 -13.36 -33.36 -12.37
CA SER A 410 -14.38 -34.03 -13.17
C SER A 410 -13.94 -34.42 -14.58
N GLU A 411 -12.79 -33.98 -15.08
CA GLU A 411 -12.28 -34.46 -16.38
C GLU A 411 -11.82 -35.93 -16.33
N HIS A 412 -11.55 -36.52 -15.16
CA HIS A 412 -10.87 -37.82 -15.08
C HIS A 412 -11.46 -38.89 -14.14
N ILE A 413 -12.47 -38.61 -13.30
CA ILE A 413 -12.89 -39.56 -12.25
C ILE A 413 -14.40 -39.42 -11.96
N ALA A 414 -15.14 -40.54 -11.97
CA ALA A 414 -16.46 -40.76 -11.35
C ALA A 414 -17.66 -39.91 -11.85
N PRO A 415 -18.92 -40.31 -11.53
CA PRO A 415 -20.07 -39.41 -11.62
C PRO A 415 -19.84 -38.16 -10.76
N ILE A 416 -20.26 -37.00 -11.26
CA ILE A 416 -20.06 -35.69 -10.63
C ILE A 416 -20.65 -35.63 -9.22
N SER A 417 -21.74 -36.36 -8.97
CA SER A 417 -22.35 -36.45 -7.65
C SER A 417 -21.40 -37.04 -6.60
N GLY A 418 -20.63 -38.07 -6.95
CA GLY A 418 -19.64 -38.68 -6.05
C GLY A 418 -18.49 -37.72 -5.72
N LEU A 419 -18.01 -36.96 -6.71
CA LEU A 419 -16.97 -35.94 -6.48
C LEU A 419 -17.47 -34.81 -5.56
N ILE A 420 -18.73 -34.38 -5.71
CA ILE A 420 -19.32 -33.36 -4.84
C ILE A 420 -19.40 -33.87 -3.39
N GLU A 421 -19.80 -35.12 -3.19
CA GLU A 421 -19.84 -35.76 -1.87
C GLU A 421 -18.45 -35.89 -1.25
N GLU A 422 -17.43 -36.24 -2.04
CA GLU A 422 -16.04 -36.29 -1.58
C GLU A 422 -15.54 -34.91 -1.12
N ILE A 423 -15.78 -33.86 -1.93
CA ILE A 423 -15.42 -32.49 -1.57
C ILE A 423 -16.15 -32.04 -0.30
N ARG A 424 -17.46 -32.31 -0.21
CA ARG A 424 -18.27 -31.99 0.97
C ARG A 424 -17.74 -32.67 2.22
N SER A 425 -17.56 -33.99 2.17
CA SER A 425 -17.09 -34.77 3.32
C SER A 425 -15.73 -34.27 3.80
N ARG A 426 -14.78 -34.01 2.88
CA ARG A 426 -13.48 -33.44 3.22
C ARG A 426 -13.59 -32.08 3.90
N VAL A 427 -14.40 -31.17 3.37
CA VAL A 427 -14.60 -29.82 3.93
C VAL A 427 -15.26 -29.89 5.31
N TYR A 428 -16.25 -30.75 5.49
CA TYR A 428 -16.93 -30.94 6.78
C TYR A 428 -16.01 -31.56 7.84
N SER A 429 -15.26 -32.62 7.50
CA SER A 429 -14.29 -33.23 8.42
C SER A 429 -13.21 -32.24 8.85
N ALA A 430 -12.65 -31.48 7.90
CA ALA A 430 -11.63 -30.47 8.21
C ALA A 430 -12.17 -29.32 9.08
N SER A 431 -13.45 -28.96 8.95
CA SER A 431 -14.07 -27.94 9.80
C SER A 431 -14.26 -28.41 11.25
N GLN A 432 -14.62 -29.68 11.46
CA GLN A 432 -14.77 -30.26 12.81
C GLN A 432 -13.41 -30.35 13.54
N GLU A 433 -12.34 -30.74 12.83
CA GLU A 433 -10.99 -30.76 13.41
C GLU A 433 -10.47 -29.36 13.79
N GLN A 434 -10.89 -28.31 13.08
CA GLN A 434 -10.53 -26.93 13.44
C GLN A 434 -11.30 -26.43 14.67
N GLU A 435 -12.57 -26.82 14.85
CA GLU A 435 -13.37 -26.47 16.03
C GLU A 435 -12.83 -27.15 17.30
N GLU A 436 -12.33 -28.38 17.23
CA GLU A 436 -11.75 -29.09 18.39
C GLU A 436 -10.40 -28.49 18.84
N ASN A 437 -9.65 -27.89 17.92
CA ASN A 437 -8.33 -27.29 18.19
C ASN A 437 -8.40 -25.80 18.56
N ALA A 438 -9.49 -25.10 18.26
CA ALA A 438 -9.68 -23.68 18.53
C ALA A 438 -10.32 -23.44 19.91
N ASN A 439 -9.65 -23.85 20.98
CA ASN A 439 -10.02 -23.54 22.38
C ASN A 439 -9.31 -22.28 22.92
N ASP A 440 -8.80 -21.39 22.05
CA ASP A 440 -8.24 -20.11 22.47
C ASP A 440 -8.81 -18.95 21.63
N GLU A 441 -9.06 -17.84 22.32
CA GLU A 441 -10.11 -16.85 22.08
C GLU A 441 -10.20 -16.20 20.67
N LEU A 442 -11.45 -15.85 20.30
CA LEU A 442 -11.92 -14.99 19.18
C LEU A 442 -12.31 -15.69 17.87
N PHE A 443 -13.39 -16.46 17.92
CA PHE A 443 -14.62 -16.33 17.10
C PHE A 443 -15.49 -17.50 17.53
N VAL A 444 -16.68 -17.24 18.10
CA VAL A 444 -17.63 -18.30 18.43
C VAL A 444 -18.64 -18.37 17.29
N PRO A 445 -18.53 -19.30 16.31
CA PRO A 445 -19.73 -19.76 15.64
C PRO A 445 -20.55 -20.51 16.70
N LYS A 446 -21.82 -20.14 16.85
CA LYS A 446 -22.74 -20.76 17.81
C LYS A 446 -22.74 -22.28 17.61
N ASN A 447 -22.52 -23.01 18.70
CA ASN A 447 -22.72 -24.44 18.89
C ASN A 447 -23.71 -25.05 17.88
N LEU A 448 -23.19 -25.78 16.90
CA LEU A 448 -23.95 -26.67 16.03
C LEU A 448 -24.12 -28.00 16.77
N ASN A 449 -25.14 -28.12 17.62
CA ASN A 449 -25.58 -29.44 18.08
C ASN A 449 -27.09 -29.46 18.38
N PHE A 450 -27.79 -30.33 17.63
CA PHE A 450 -29.13 -30.89 17.87
C PHE A 450 -30.40 -30.02 17.74
N GLU A 451 -30.51 -29.20 16.69
CA GLU A 451 -31.83 -28.84 16.13
C GLU A 451 -31.92 -29.28 14.66
N PRO A 452 -33.05 -29.83 14.19
CA PRO A 452 -33.24 -30.15 12.78
C PRO A 452 -33.16 -28.85 11.97
N VAL A 453 -32.07 -28.71 11.22
CA VAL A 453 -31.82 -27.53 10.39
C VAL A 453 -32.90 -27.48 9.30
N PRO A 454 -33.60 -26.34 9.12
CA PRO A 454 -34.56 -26.17 8.04
C PRO A 454 -33.96 -26.54 6.68
N SER A 455 -34.75 -27.14 5.78
CA SER A 455 -34.29 -27.57 4.46
C SER A 455 -33.64 -26.43 3.65
N HIS A 456 -34.16 -25.22 3.79
CA HIS A 456 -33.58 -24.01 3.20
C HIS A 456 -32.17 -23.73 3.71
N GLU A 457 -31.94 -23.77 5.02
CA GLU A 457 -30.64 -23.48 5.62
C GLU A 457 -29.62 -24.59 5.31
N ASN A 458 -30.05 -25.86 5.27
CA ASN A 458 -29.21 -26.95 4.79
C ASN A 458 -28.79 -26.75 3.32
N ARG A 459 -29.70 -26.26 2.48
CA ARG A 459 -29.41 -25.93 1.08
C ARG A 459 -28.43 -24.76 0.96
N GLU A 460 -28.58 -23.70 1.75
CA GLU A 460 -27.62 -22.60 1.77
C GLU A 460 -26.22 -23.06 2.21
N ARG A 461 -26.13 -23.93 3.22
CA ARG A 461 -24.86 -24.53 3.65
C ARG A 461 -24.22 -25.39 2.56
N ALA A 462 -25.02 -26.16 1.83
CA ALA A 462 -24.56 -26.95 0.69
C ALA A 462 -24.12 -26.08 -0.51
N MET A 463 -24.60 -24.84 -0.63
CA MET A 463 -24.13 -23.87 -1.62
C MET A 463 -22.91 -23.06 -1.14
N ALA A 464 -22.72 -22.95 0.18
CA ALA A 464 -21.63 -22.21 0.80
C ALA A 464 -20.32 -23.03 0.96
N ILE A 465 -20.21 -24.16 0.26
CA ILE A 465 -19.01 -25.00 0.25
C ILE A 465 -17.81 -24.16 -0.19
N GLY A 466 -16.81 -24.06 0.68
CA GLY A 466 -15.60 -23.23 0.47
C GLY A 466 -15.65 -21.82 1.05
N VAL A 467 -16.79 -21.37 1.58
CA VAL A 467 -16.93 -20.08 2.31
C VAL A 467 -16.83 -20.27 3.83
N MET A 468 -17.03 -21.51 4.31
CA MET A 468 -17.11 -21.89 5.73
C MET A 468 -15.73 -22.21 6.37
N GLY A 469 -14.70 -21.41 6.11
CA GLY A 469 -13.42 -21.45 6.83
C GLY A 469 -12.37 -22.43 6.28
N VAL A 470 -12.76 -23.56 5.67
CA VAL A 470 -11.82 -24.47 5.00
C VAL A 470 -11.67 -24.06 3.53
N PRO A 471 -10.45 -23.68 3.07
CA PRO A 471 -10.26 -23.30 1.68
C PRO A 471 -10.39 -24.50 0.75
N LEU A 472 -11.05 -24.29 -0.39
CA LEU A 472 -11.04 -25.25 -1.51
C LEU A 472 -9.72 -25.17 -2.25
N THR A 473 -9.27 -26.30 -2.79
CA THR A 473 -8.24 -26.30 -3.82
C THR A 473 -8.79 -25.67 -5.10
N ALA A 474 -7.90 -25.20 -5.98
CA ALA A 474 -8.32 -24.65 -7.27
C ALA A 474 -9.10 -25.67 -8.10
N GLU A 475 -8.67 -26.93 -8.12
CA GLU A 475 -9.32 -28.00 -8.89
C GLU A 475 -10.73 -28.30 -8.39
N GLU A 476 -10.94 -28.32 -7.07
CA GLU A 476 -12.26 -28.50 -6.46
C GLU A 476 -13.19 -27.32 -6.77
N ALA A 477 -12.70 -26.09 -6.65
CA ALA A 477 -13.49 -24.90 -6.98
C ALA A 477 -13.92 -24.91 -8.46
N LEU A 478 -13.00 -25.24 -9.36
CA LEU A 478 -13.30 -25.38 -10.79
C LEU A 478 -14.31 -26.52 -11.05
N THR A 479 -14.21 -27.63 -10.31
CA THR A 479 -15.16 -28.75 -10.37
C THR A 479 -16.57 -28.28 -9.99
N LEU A 480 -16.70 -27.57 -8.86
CA LEU A 480 -17.99 -27.03 -8.40
C LEU A 480 -18.58 -26.01 -9.40
N CYS A 481 -17.75 -25.25 -10.12
CA CYS A 481 -18.22 -24.37 -11.19
C CYS A 481 -18.74 -25.11 -12.44
N THR A 482 -18.44 -26.41 -12.60
CA THR A 482 -18.81 -27.19 -13.80
C THR A 482 -19.92 -28.22 -13.56
N ILE A 483 -20.52 -28.26 -12.36
CA ILE A 483 -21.52 -29.27 -11.98
C ILE A 483 -22.59 -29.45 -13.06
N ASN A 484 -23.23 -28.36 -13.49
CA ASN A 484 -24.30 -28.40 -14.48
C ASN A 484 -23.84 -28.99 -15.82
N GLN A 485 -22.62 -28.64 -16.25
CA GLN A 485 -22.05 -29.15 -17.50
C GLN A 485 -21.82 -30.67 -17.43
N PHE A 486 -21.30 -31.17 -16.31
CA PHE A 486 -21.06 -32.61 -16.15
C PHE A 486 -22.35 -33.40 -15.94
N ARG A 487 -23.32 -32.87 -15.18
CA ARG A 487 -24.66 -33.47 -15.09
C ARG A 487 -25.29 -33.64 -16.47
N CYS A 488 -25.22 -32.61 -17.34
CA CYS A 488 -25.69 -32.74 -18.72
C CYS A 488 -24.94 -33.83 -19.51
N LYS A 489 -23.63 -33.97 -19.34
CA LYS A 489 -22.84 -35.05 -19.97
C LYS A 489 -23.24 -36.44 -19.48
N GLU A 490 -23.64 -36.55 -18.22
CA GLU A 490 -24.14 -37.79 -17.59
C GLU A 490 -25.60 -38.12 -17.95
N GLY A 491 -26.23 -37.28 -18.79
CA GLY A 491 -27.57 -37.53 -19.31
C GLY A 491 -28.68 -36.79 -18.57
N TYR A 492 -28.36 -35.71 -17.85
CA TYR A 492 -29.37 -34.87 -17.19
C TYR A 492 -30.25 -34.15 -18.22
N LEU A 493 -31.41 -34.74 -18.54
CA LEU A 493 -32.35 -34.33 -19.59
C LEU A 493 -33.81 -34.44 -19.08
N PHE A 494 -34.69 -35.18 -19.76
CA PHE A 494 -36.12 -35.30 -19.42
C PHE A 494 -36.54 -36.68 -18.90
N ASP A 495 -35.57 -37.43 -18.38
CA ASP A 495 -35.75 -38.75 -17.77
C ASP A 495 -35.61 -38.63 -16.25
N GLU A 496 -36.72 -38.79 -15.54
CA GLU A 496 -36.78 -38.61 -14.09
C GLU A 496 -35.90 -39.60 -13.33
N ASP A 497 -35.91 -40.89 -13.73
CA ASP A 497 -35.12 -41.94 -13.10
C ASP A 497 -33.61 -41.70 -13.28
N GLN A 498 -33.20 -41.28 -14.48
CA GLN A 498 -31.81 -40.94 -14.77
C GLN A 498 -31.39 -39.66 -14.06
N ASN A 499 -32.22 -38.62 -14.05
CA ASN A 499 -31.89 -37.35 -13.44
C ASN A 499 -31.71 -37.47 -11.91
N ARG A 500 -32.49 -38.33 -11.24
CA ARG A 500 -32.28 -38.64 -9.82
C ARG A 500 -30.96 -39.33 -9.54
N LYS A 501 -30.50 -40.23 -10.42
CA LYS A 501 -29.17 -40.87 -10.30
C LYS A 501 -28.04 -39.87 -10.50
N VAL A 502 -28.17 -38.97 -11.48
CA VAL A 502 -27.15 -37.94 -11.80
C VAL A 502 -27.05 -36.88 -10.71
N ALA A 503 -28.17 -36.52 -10.08
CA ALA A 503 -28.23 -35.56 -8.98
C ALA A 503 -28.27 -36.23 -7.60
N SER A 504 -27.63 -37.40 -7.44
CA SER A 504 -27.68 -38.15 -6.18
C SER A 504 -27.10 -37.37 -4.98
N ASP A 505 -26.27 -36.37 -5.24
CA ASP A 505 -25.67 -35.48 -4.25
C ASP A 505 -26.61 -34.33 -3.79
N ASP A 506 -27.75 -34.11 -4.45
CA ASP A 506 -28.65 -32.98 -4.19
C ASP A 506 -30.08 -33.47 -3.93
N GLN A 507 -30.44 -33.59 -2.66
CA GLN A 507 -31.77 -34.04 -2.24
C GLN A 507 -32.89 -33.16 -2.79
N ALA A 508 -32.68 -31.85 -2.90
CA ALA A 508 -33.73 -30.95 -3.40
C ALA A 508 -34.00 -31.17 -4.89
N LEU A 509 -32.95 -31.48 -5.67
CA LEU A 509 -33.13 -31.88 -7.07
C LEU A 509 -33.77 -33.27 -7.20
N GLN A 510 -33.43 -34.22 -6.33
CA GLN A 510 -34.12 -35.52 -6.31
C GLN A 510 -35.60 -35.38 -6.00
N ASP A 511 -35.96 -34.60 -4.98
CA ASP A 511 -37.34 -34.34 -4.59
C ASP A 511 -38.13 -33.66 -5.73
N LEU A 512 -37.48 -32.76 -6.46
CA LEU A 512 -38.05 -32.11 -7.63
C LEU A 512 -38.36 -33.14 -8.74
N TRP A 513 -37.42 -34.03 -9.07
CA TRP A 513 -37.64 -35.05 -10.10
C TRP A 513 -38.66 -36.10 -9.68
N ASP A 514 -38.71 -36.46 -8.40
CA ASP A 514 -39.78 -37.29 -7.83
C ASP A 514 -41.15 -36.63 -7.99
N TRP A 515 -41.23 -35.32 -7.72
CA TRP A 515 -42.46 -34.58 -7.90
C TRP A 515 -42.87 -34.53 -9.38
N ILE A 516 -41.92 -34.25 -10.30
CA ILE A 516 -42.17 -34.23 -11.75
C ILE A 516 -42.68 -35.61 -12.23
N GLU A 517 -42.09 -36.71 -11.76
CA GLU A 517 -42.53 -38.06 -12.13
C GLU A 517 -43.96 -38.33 -11.67
N ARG A 518 -44.31 -37.95 -10.43
CA ARG A 518 -45.67 -38.07 -9.90
C ARG A 518 -46.66 -37.22 -10.69
N ALA A 519 -46.31 -35.95 -10.93
CA ALA A 519 -47.10 -35.02 -11.72
C ALA A 519 -47.38 -35.57 -13.13
N ARG A 520 -46.35 -36.11 -13.80
CA ARG A 520 -46.49 -36.74 -15.13
C ARG A 520 -47.41 -37.97 -15.09
N LYS A 521 -47.25 -38.85 -14.09
CA LYS A 521 -48.12 -40.02 -13.90
C LYS A 521 -49.58 -39.62 -13.66
N GLU A 522 -49.80 -38.62 -12.81
CA GLU A 522 -51.13 -38.12 -12.48
C GLU A 522 -51.81 -37.35 -13.61
N SER A 523 -51.02 -36.70 -14.48
CA SER A 523 -51.49 -36.04 -15.71
C SER A 523 -51.73 -37.04 -16.85
N SER A 524 -51.13 -38.23 -16.79
CA SER A 524 -51.31 -39.25 -17.83
C SER A 524 -52.64 -39.99 -17.67
N GLY A 525 -53.60 -39.69 -18.55
CA GLY A 525 -54.89 -40.38 -18.62
C GLY A 525 -56.06 -39.56 -18.05
N THR A 526 -57.03 -40.25 -17.43
CA THR A 526 -58.24 -39.63 -16.86
C THR A 526 -58.19 -39.46 -15.34
N SER A 527 -57.03 -39.66 -14.69
CA SER A 527 -56.90 -39.60 -13.22
C SER A 527 -57.27 -38.24 -12.63
N MET A 528 -57.07 -37.16 -13.38
CA MET A 528 -57.43 -35.80 -13.00
C MET A 528 -58.67 -35.28 -13.74
N VAL A 529 -59.52 -36.17 -14.30
CA VAL A 529 -60.81 -35.79 -14.89
C VAL A 529 -61.91 -35.94 -13.85
N VAL A 530 -62.39 -34.82 -13.31
CA VAL A 530 -63.47 -34.81 -12.32
C VAL A 530 -64.72 -34.23 -12.96
N ASN A 531 -65.83 -34.98 -12.95
CA ASN A 531 -67.11 -34.57 -13.53
C ASN A 531 -67.05 -34.11 -15.01
N GLY A 532 -66.15 -34.71 -15.80
CA GLY A 532 -65.97 -34.35 -17.22
C GLY A 532 -65.16 -33.07 -17.46
N LEU A 533 -64.66 -32.42 -16.40
CA LEU A 533 -63.65 -31.36 -16.48
C LEU A 533 -62.27 -31.97 -16.36
N ASP A 534 -61.45 -31.75 -17.39
CA ASP A 534 -60.05 -32.13 -17.41
C ASP A 534 -59.23 -31.13 -16.57
N LEU A 535 -58.73 -31.58 -15.42
CA LEU A 535 -57.88 -30.77 -14.52
C LEU A 535 -56.38 -31.06 -14.71
N ASN A 536 -55.97 -31.74 -15.78
CA ASN A 536 -54.57 -32.06 -16.07
C ASN A 536 -53.64 -30.83 -16.15
N TYR A 537 -54.20 -29.62 -16.29
CA TYR A 537 -53.47 -28.35 -16.32
C TYR A 537 -53.21 -27.71 -14.93
N LEU A 538 -53.79 -28.25 -13.85
CA LEU A 538 -53.61 -27.76 -12.47
C LEU A 538 -52.42 -28.42 -11.75
N VAL A 539 -51.77 -29.39 -12.39
CA VAL A 539 -50.64 -30.16 -11.86
C VAL A 539 -49.31 -29.53 -12.26
#